data_AF-A0A2V8J784-F1
#
_entry.id   AF-A0A2V8J784-F1
#
_cell.length_a   1.000
_cell.length_b   1.000
_cell.length_c   1.000
_cell.angle_alpha   90.00
_cell.angle_beta   90.00
_cell.angle_gamma   90.00
#
_symmetry.space_group_name_H-M   'P 1'
#
loop_
_entity.id
_entity.type
_entity.pdbx_description
1 polymer ?
#
loop_
_entity_poly.entity_id
_entity_poly.type
_entity_poly.pdbx_seq_one_letter_code
_entity_poly.pdbx_strand_id
1 'polypeptide(L)'
;LLSGFVAGTAISGNVVGNNSWGIYVNSVNMPTDPTASQHNFVQNNTASNNKYYGIQMRYGAIGNTVQTNVALGNAVQSPNHYEISADLADDNVSPCANTWINNTFVSASGFGASCIH
;
A
#
# COMPACT_ATOMS: atom_id res chain seq x y z
N LEU A 1 -4.42 -11.57 -5.13
CA LEU A 1 -4.26 -10.72 -3.93
C LEU A 1 -3.15 -11.30 -3.06
N LEU A 2 -2.13 -10.50 -2.73
CA LEU A 2 -1.19 -10.83 -1.66
C LEU A 2 -1.57 -10.00 -0.43
N SER A 3 -2.05 -10.66 0.62
CA SER A 3 -2.47 -10.03 1.88
C SER A 3 -1.86 -10.76 3.06
N GLY A 4 -1.33 -10.03 4.03
CA GLY A 4 -0.73 -10.62 5.21
C GLY A 4 -0.74 -9.69 6.41
N PHE A 5 -0.77 -10.29 7.60
CA PHE A 5 -0.60 -9.65 8.90
C PHE A 5 0.83 -9.89 9.33
N VAL A 6 1.68 -8.88 9.22
CA VAL A 6 3.10 -9.08 9.52
C VAL A 6 3.64 -7.79 10.14
N ALA A 7 4.47 -7.91 11.17
CA ALA A 7 5.16 -6.79 11.81
C ALA A 7 6.66 -7.12 11.89
N GLY A 8 7.51 -6.15 11.61
CA GLY A 8 8.96 -6.33 11.59
C GLY A 8 9.47 -7.26 10.49
N THR A 9 8.76 -7.38 9.37
CA THR A 9 9.13 -8.29 8.27
C THR A 9 9.30 -7.57 6.93
N ALA A 10 9.83 -8.29 5.94
CA ALA A 10 9.94 -7.83 4.57
C ALA A 10 8.93 -8.54 3.66
N ILE A 11 8.18 -7.75 2.88
CA ILE A 11 7.37 -8.19 1.75
C ILE A 11 8.13 -7.79 0.49
N SER A 12 8.80 -8.75 -0.15
CA SER A 12 9.67 -8.44 -1.29
C SER A 12 9.66 -9.49 -2.40
N GLY A 13 10.00 -9.05 -3.62
CA GLY A 13 10.15 -9.91 -4.79
C GLY A 13 8.84 -10.45 -5.36
N ASN A 14 7.69 -9.89 -4.98
CA ASN A 14 6.39 -10.36 -5.43
C ASN A 14 5.98 -9.67 -6.75
N VAL A 15 5.32 -10.42 -7.63
CA VAL A 15 4.68 -9.91 -8.83
C VAL A 15 3.18 -10.19 -8.73
N VAL A 16 2.36 -9.15 -8.61
CA VAL A 16 0.91 -9.24 -8.40
C VAL A 16 0.19 -8.38 -9.44
N GLY A 17 -0.55 -9.00 -10.35
CA GLY A 17 -1.32 -8.22 -11.32
C GLY A 17 -2.59 -8.88 -11.81
N ASN A 18 -3.43 -8.09 -12.49
CA ASN A 18 -4.75 -8.52 -12.98
C ASN A 18 -5.67 -9.06 -11.87
N ASN A 19 -5.59 -8.50 -10.66
CA ASN A 19 -6.47 -8.82 -9.54
C ASN A 19 -7.37 -7.63 -9.20
N SER A 20 -8.36 -7.82 -8.32
CA SER A 20 -9.09 -6.67 -7.75
C SER A 20 -8.18 -5.77 -6.91
N TRP A 21 -7.32 -6.38 -6.08
CA TRP A 21 -6.32 -5.71 -5.24
C TRP A 21 -4.94 -6.31 -5.48
N GLY A 22 -3.91 -5.46 -5.52
CA GLY A 22 -2.51 -5.85 -5.61
C GLY A 22 -1.94 -6.33 -4.27
N ILE A 23 -0.96 -5.60 -3.75
CA ILE A 23 -0.33 -5.85 -2.44
C ILE A 23 -1.07 -5.05 -1.39
N TYR A 24 -1.60 -5.75 -0.39
CA TYR A 24 -2.46 -5.18 0.61
C TYR A 24 -1.87 -5.39 2.00
N VAL A 25 -1.34 -4.31 2.59
CA VAL A 25 -0.77 -4.34 3.94
C VAL A 25 -1.83 -3.84 4.92
N ASN A 26 -2.24 -4.75 5.81
CA ASN A 26 -3.29 -4.49 6.78
C ASN A 26 -2.71 -4.36 8.18
N SER A 27 -3.43 -3.64 9.04
CA SER A 27 -3.05 -3.51 10.43
C SER A 27 -3.06 -4.86 11.15
N VAL A 28 -2.02 -5.11 11.95
CA VAL A 28 -2.10 -6.05 13.06
C VAL A 28 -2.53 -5.30 14.31
N ASN A 29 -3.60 -5.77 14.98
CA ASN A 29 -3.84 -5.38 16.37
C ASN A 29 -2.67 -5.92 17.20
N MET A 30 -1.66 -5.08 17.44
CA MET A 30 -0.62 -5.39 18.40
C MET A 30 -1.30 -5.43 19.78
N PRO A 31 -1.23 -6.54 20.54
CA PRO A 31 -2.00 -6.74 21.77
C PRO A 31 -1.83 -5.64 22.83
N THR A 32 -0.73 -4.90 22.77
CA THR A 32 -0.38 -3.87 23.74
C THR A 32 -0.66 -2.45 23.27
N ASP A 33 -0.91 -2.23 21.98
CA ASP A 33 -1.17 -0.90 21.43
C ASP A 33 -1.77 -1.00 20.00
N PRO A 34 -3.06 -0.71 19.81
CA PRO A 34 -3.70 -0.70 18.49
C PRO A 34 -3.22 0.45 17.58
N THR A 35 -2.39 1.36 18.11
CA THR A 35 -1.68 2.42 17.39
C THR A 35 -0.18 2.15 17.29
N ALA A 36 0.27 0.91 17.53
CA ALA A 36 1.68 0.56 17.40
C ALA A 36 2.13 0.53 15.93
N SER A 37 3.27 1.15 15.67
CA SER A 37 4.00 1.05 14.42
C SER A 37 4.43 -0.39 14.13
N GLN A 38 4.24 -0.84 12.90
CA GLN A 38 4.49 -2.22 12.46
C GLN A 38 5.86 -2.41 11.84
N HIS A 39 6.47 -1.34 11.32
CA HIS A 39 7.86 -1.31 10.87
C HIS A 39 8.22 -2.41 9.86
N ASN A 40 7.35 -2.71 8.91
CA ASN A 40 7.67 -3.61 7.80
C ASN A 40 8.40 -2.90 6.66
N PHE A 41 9.06 -3.68 5.82
CA PHE A 41 9.63 -3.25 4.54
C PHE A 41 8.81 -3.84 3.40
N VAL A 42 8.14 -3.00 2.60
CA VAL A 42 7.52 -3.41 1.34
C VAL A 42 8.41 -2.95 0.21
N GLN A 43 9.15 -3.87 -0.41
CA GLN A 43 10.21 -3.48 -1.33
C GLN A 43 10.41 -4.42 -2.50
N ASN A 44 10.85 -3.89 -3.64
CA ASN A 44 11.16 -4.66 -4.84
C ASN A 44 9.98 -5.53 -5.31
N ASN A 45 8.75 -5.01 -5.21
CA ASN A 45 7.58 -5.69 -5.73
C ASN A 45 7.08 -5.02 -7.01
N THR A 46 6.39 -5.79 -7.85
CA THR A 46 5.65 -5.29 -9.02
C THR A 46 4.16 -5.53 -8.83
N ALA A 47 3.37 -4.45 -8.80
CA ALA A 47 1.92 -4.50 -8.74
C ALA A 47 1.30 -3.81 -9.97
N SER A 48 0.65 -4.55 -10.86
CA SER A 48 0.19 -3.97 -12.13
C SER A 48 -1.20 -4.41 -12.55
N ASN A 49 -1.93 -3.52 -13.23
CA ASN A 49 -3.26 -3.81 -13.79
C ASN A 49 -4.25 -4.36 -12.74
N ASN A 50 -4.13 -3.92 -11.49
CA ASN A 50 -5.11 -4.27 -10.47
C ASN A 50 -6.28 -3.28 -10.50
N LYS A 51 -7.51 -3.77 -10.27
CA LYS A 51 -8.73 -2.98 -10.41
C LYS A 51 -8.74 -1.74 -9.52
N TYR A 52 -8.31 -1.87 -8.26
CA TYR A 52 -8.39 -0.80 -7.27
C TYR A 52 -7.02 -0.23 -6.92
N TYR A 53 -6.13 -1.04 -6.35
CA TYR A 53 -4.85 -0.57 -5.86
C TYR A 53 -3.69 -1.45 -6.28
N GLY A 54 -2.55 -0.84 -6.56
CA GLY A 54 -1.27 -1.55 -6.71
C GLY A 54 -0.73 -1.96 -5.35
N ILE A 55 -0.37 -0.98 -4.52
CA ILE A 55 0.08 -1.18 -3.14
C ILE A 55 -0.73 -0.27 -2.22
N GLN A 56 -1.33 -0.84 -1.18
CA GLN A 56 -2.15 -0.10 -0.23
C GLN A 56 -1.69 -0.36 1.21
N MET A 57 -1.39 0.73 1.93
CA MET A 57 -1.28 0.77 3.38
C MET A 57 -2.65 1.08 3.96
N ARG A 58 -3.34 0.05 4.47
CA ARG A 58 -4.67 0.24 5.06
C ARG A 58 -4.56 1.02 6.38
N TYR A 59 -5.67 1.61 6.81
CA TYR A 59 -5.83 2.17 8.14
C TYR A 59 -5.23 1.27 9.24
N GLY A 60 -4.31 1.85 10.02
CA GLY A 60 -3.57 1.19 11.11
C GLY A 60 -2.28 0.50 10.65
N ALA A 61 -2.02 0.36 9.35
CA ALA A 61 -0.74 -0.11 8.83
C ALA A 61 0.27 1.04 8.82
N ILE A 62 0.79 1.37 10.00
CA ILE A 62 1.65 2.54 10.23
C ILE A 62 3.12 2.16 10.48
N GLY A 63 4.03 3.10 10.21
CA GLY A 63 5.46 2.98 10.46
C GLY A 63 6.21 2.10 9.47
N ASN A 64 5.61 1.73 8.34
CA ASN A 64 6.23 0.89 7.31
C ASN A 64 7.11 1.72 6.37
N THR A 65 8.10 1.07 5.77
CA THR A 65 8.90 1.62 4.68
C THR A 65 8.51 0.94 3.37
N VAL A 66 8.03 1.72 2.41
CA VAL A 66 7.61 1.28 1.08
C VAL A 66 8.59 1.82 0.05
N GLN A 67 9.42 0.96 -0.51
CA GLN A 67 10.51 1.42 -1.36
C GLN A 67 10.78 0.57 -2.60
N THR A 68 11.20 1.21 -3.69
CA THR A 68 11.65 0.50 -4.90
C THR A 68 10.61 -0.47 -5.44
N ASN A 69 9.33 -0.14 -5.31
CA ASN A 69 8.26 -0.92 -5.92
C ASN A 69 7.83 -0.29 -7.24
N VAL A 70 7.32 -1.12 -8.15
CA VAL A 70 6.68 -0.69 -9.39
C VAL A 70 5.18 -0.93 -9.26
N ALA A 71 4.39 0.14 -9.21
CA ALA A 71 2.94 0.08 -9.19
C ALA A 71 2.40 0.84 -10.40
N LEU A 72 2.03 0.15 -11.48
CA LEU A 72 1.63 0.80 -12.74
C LEU A 72 0.36 0.20 -13.34
N GLY A 73 -0.50 1.08 -13.87
CA GLY A 73 -1.73 0.68 -14.54
C GLY A 73 -2.78 0.11 -13.58
N ASN A 74 -2.64 0.36 -12.28
CA ASN A 74 -3.69 0.01 -11.33
C ASN A 74 -4.77 1.08 -11.36
N ALA A 75 -5.86 0.87 -10.63
CA ALA A 75 -6.96 1.83 -10.57
C ALA A 75 -7.62 2.07 -11.94
N VAL A 76 -7.86 0.99 -12.69
CA VAL A 76 -8.65 1.06 -13.92
C VAL A 76 -10.05 1.53 -13.52
N GLN A 77 -10.33 2.83 -13.71
CA GLN A 77 -11.56 3.49 -13.32
C GLN A 77 -12.75 2.61 -13.72
N SER A 78 -13.38 1.99 -12.74
CA SER A 78 -14.73 1.50 -12.95
C SER A 78 -15.61 2.76 -12.92
N PRO A 79 -16.35 3.09 -13.99
CA PRO A 79 -17.16 4.31 -14.06
C PRO A 79 -18.24 4.41 -12.97
N ASN A 80 -18.40 3.36 -12.15
CA ASN A 80 -19.43 3.21 -11.14
C ASN A 80 -18.86 3.06 -9.70
N HIS A 81 -17.54 3.18 -9.49
CA HIS A 81 -16.97 3.07 -8.14
C HIS A 81 -16.63 4.45 -7.56
N TYR A 82 -17.25 4.74 -6.42
CA TYR A 82 -16.95 5.90 -5.54
C TYR A 82 -15.66 5.72 -4.72
N GLU A 83 -15.00 4.56 -4.83
CA GLU A 83 -13.79 4.28 -4.06
C GLU A 83 -12.58 4.94 -4.72
N ILE A 84 -11.79 5.62 -3.89
CA ILE A 84 -10.59 6.34 -4.30
C ILE A 84 -9.53 5.30 -4.67
N SER A 85 -9.30 5.01 -5.95
CA SER A 85 -8.33 4.02 -6.44
C SER A 85 -7.03 4.68 -6.91
N ALA A 86 -5.87 4.06 -6.68
CA ALA A 86 -4.57 4.55 -7.16
C ALA A 86 -3.51 3.45 -7.29
N ASP A 87 -2.38 3.74 -7.94
CA ASP A 87 -1.22 2.84 -7.93
C ASP A 87 -0.70 2.60 -6.52
N LEU A 88 -0.54 3.67 -5.75
CA LEU A 88 -0.13 3.63 -4.35
C LEU A 88 -1.18 4.32 -3.47
N ALA A 89 -1.49 3.74 -2.32
CA ALA A 89 -2.43 4.33 -1.37
C ALA A 89 -1.94 4.23 0.07
N ASP A 90 -2.16 5.30 0.82
CA ASP A 90 -1.98 5.32 2.28
C ASP A 90 -3.25 5.85 2.96
N ASP A 91 -4.02 4.93 3.53
CA ASP A 91 -5.31 5.24 4.17
C ASP A 91 -5.17 5.60 5.65
N ASN A 92 -3.94 5.74 6.14
CA ASN A 92 -3.71 6.13 7.53
C ASN A 92 -4.06 7.60 7.72
N VAL A 93 -4.78 7.88 8.81
CA VAL A 93 -5.22 9.25 9.17
C VAL A 93 -4.08 10.24 9.39
N SER A 94 -2.87 9.75 9.67
CA SER A 94 -1.67 10.58 9.74
C SER A 94 -1.05 10.74 8.34
N PRO A 95 -0.80 11.97 7.86
CA PRO A 95 -0.43 12.23 6.47
C PRO A 95 0.90 11.60 6.03
N CYS A 96 1.82 11.29 6.95
CA CYS A 96 3.04 10.54 6.64
C CYS A 96 3.21 9.36 7.60
N ALA A 97 2.16 8.55 7.78
CA ALA A 97 2.23 7.40 8.66
C ALA A 97 3.24 6.34 8.19
N ASN A 98 3.54 6.30 6.90
CA ASN A 98 4.54 5.44 6.28
C ASN A 98 5.56 6.26 5.49
N THR A 99 6.74 5.67 5.29
CA THR A 99 7.82 6.26 4.50
C THR A 99 7.80 5.66 3.10
N TRP A 100 7.70 6.50 2.08
CA TRP A 100 7.66 6.10 0.68
C TRP A 100 8.94 6.56 -0.02
N ILE A 101 9.69 5.67 -0.70
CA ILE A 101 11.00 6.00 -1.26
C ILE A 101 11.19 5.34 -2.63
N ASN A 102 11.51 6.11 -3.68
CA ASN A 102 11.91 5.58 -4.98
C ASN A 102 10.92 4.56 -5.57
N ASN A 103 9.60 4.76 -5.39
CA ASN A 103 8.61 3.92 -6.03
C ASN A 103 8.31 4.46 -7.44
N THR A 104 7.96 3.57 -8.37
CA THR A 104 7.53 3.94 -9.73
C THR A 104 6.01 3.80 -9.82
N PHE A 105 5.30 4.91 -9.99
CA PHE A 105 3.84 4.96 -10.02
C PHE A 105 3.34 6.19 -10.80
N VAL A 106 2.05 6.21 -11.15
CA VAL A 106 1.40 7.37 -11.80
C VAL A 106 0.46 8.09 -10.85
N SER A 107 -0.22 7.34 -9.97
CA SER A 107 -1.26 7.88 -9.09
C SER A 107 -1.05 7.50 -7.63
N ALA A 108 -1.33 8.45 -6.73
CA ALA A 108 -1.31 8.26 -5.28
C ALA A 108 -2.67 8.64 -4.68
N SER A 109 -3.11 7.95 -3.63
CA SER A 109 -4.35 8.28 -2.93
C SER A 109 -4.32 7.99 -1.43
N GLY A 110 -5.44 8.29 -0.77
CA GLY A 110 -5.60 8.16 0.67
C GLY A 110 -5.18 9.43 1.41
N PHE A 111 -5.29 9.40 2.74
CA PHE A 111 -4.92 10.51 3.61
C PHE A 111 -3.40 10.77 3.62
N GLY A 112 -2.60 9.72 3.42
CA GLY A 112 -1.14 9.84 3.36
C GLY A 112 -0.57 10.13 1.98
N ALA A 113 -1.43 10.38 0.98
CA ALA A 113 -1.01 10.62 -0.41
C ALA A 113 0.05 11.73 -0.55
N SER A 114 -0.01 12.76 0.32
CA SER A 114 0.94 13.87 0.31
C SER A 114 2.39 13.47 0.58
N CYS A 115 2.64 12.28 1.13
CA CYS A 115 3.99 11.79 1.45
C CYS A 115 4.43 10.66 0.51
N ILE A 116 3.62 10.32 -0.50
CA ILE A 116 3.94 9.35 -1.54
C ILE A 116 4.61 10.09 -2.70
N HIS A 117 5.88 9.77 -2.97
CA HIS A 117 6.73 10.41 -3.98
C HIS A 117 7.62 9.40 -4.71
#